data_AF-A0A2P2FFB5-F1
#
_entry.id   AF-A0A2P2FFB5-F1
#
_cell.length_a   1.000
_cell.length_b   1.000
_cell.length_c   1.000
_cell.angle_alpha   90.00
_cell.angle_beta   90.00
_cell.angle_gamma   90.00
#
_symmetry.space_group_name_H-M   'P 1'
#
loop_
_entity.id
_entity.type
_entity.pdbx_description
1 polymer ?
#
loop_
_entity_poly.entity_id
_entity_poly.type
_entity_poly.pdbx_seq_one_letter_code
_entity_poly.pdbx_strand_id
1 'polypeptide(L)'
;MILILVTRRDIIDDLVDIVYPMPDLPADDAGEAVQDGRDGVEARRRGFEESLRLAEEKAGYCYDPLLSEISRARKEMREAEQKMRLLVAYGREFISPRPYQLKDLAAAAGYSVSGTRSAYNEDEISDVAARVGRLPRSQRGA
;
A
#
# COMPACT_ATOMS: atom_id res chain seq x y z
N MET A 1 -36.11 0.37 26.49
CA MET A 1 -34.89 0.95 27.08
C MET A 1 -33.74 0.04 26.68
N ILE A 2 -33.03 0.36 25.59
CA ILE A 2 -31.91 -0.45 25.10
C ILE A 2 -30.66 0.09 25.80
N LEU A 3 -30.08 -0.73 26.67
CA LEU A 3 -28.83 -0.42 27.35
C LEU A 3 -27.71 -0.58 26.31
N ILE A 4 -27.22 0.53 25.77
CA ILE A 4 -25.98 0.54 24.98
C ILE A 4 -24.87 0.19 25.98
N LEU A 5 -24.40 -1.05 25.95
CA LEU A 5 -23.11 -1.41 26.53
C LEU A 5 -22.07 -0.58 25.76
N VAL A 6 -21.66 0.54 26.34
CA VAL A 6 -20.45 1.24 25.89
C VAL A 6 -19.30 0.32 26.26
N THR A 7 -18.91 -0.55 25.33
CA THR A 7 -17.70 -1.35 25.43
C THR A 7 -16.55 -0.38 25.69
N ARG A 8 -15.76 -0.64 26.74
CA ARG A 8 -14.62 0.22 27.07
C ARG A 8 -13.66 0.18 25.87
N ARG A 9 -13.48 1.35 25.24
CA ARG A 9 -12.58 1.54 24.10
C ARG A 9 -11.19 0.99 24.43
N ASP A 10 -10.59 0.26 23.49
CA ASP A 10 -9.27 -0.34 23.62
C ASP A 10 -8.36 -0.08 22.41
N ILE A 11 -7.18 -0.71 22.42
CA ILE A 11 -6.15 -0.52 21.38
C ILE A 11 -6.61 -0.93 19.98
N ILE A 12 -7.51 -1.92 19.86
CA ILE A 12 -8.01 -2.36 18.56
C ILE A 12 -8.90 -1.26 17.97
N ASP A 13 -9.75 -0.63 18.79
CA ASP A 13 -10.59 0.48 18.35
C ASP A 13 -9.73 1.67 17.87
N ASP A 14 -8.65 1.98 18.59
CA ASP A 14 -7.70 3.03 18.20
C ASP A 14 -6.96 2.69 16.89
N LEU A 15 -6.58 1.42 16.68
CA LEU A 15 -5.96 0.99 15.44
C LEU A 15 -6.92 1.07 14.25
N VAL A 16 -8.20 0.73 14.43
CA VAL A 16 -9.22 0.87 13.39
C VAL A 16 -9.37 2.34 12.97
N ASP A 17 -9.36 3.27 13.93
CA ASP A 17 -9.40 4.71 13.66
C ASP A 17 -8.17 5.24 12.92
N ILE A 18 -6.98 4.74 13.24
CA ILE A 18 -5.73 5.15 12.60
C ILE A 18 -5.61 4.57 11.18
N VAL A 19 -5.90 3.28 10.99
CA VAL A 19 -5.67 2.58 9.72
C VAL A 19 -6.77 2.88 8.70
N TYR A 20 -8.01 3.05 9.16
CA TYR A 20 -9.16 3.34 8.32
C TYR A 20 -9.95 4.53 8.88
N PRO A 21 -9.42 5.77 8.75
CA PRO A 21 -10.09 6.96 9.26
C PRO A 21 -11.45 7.15 8.59
N MET A 22 -12.45 7.53 9.37
CA MET A 22 -13.76 7.90 8.81
C MET A 22 -13.61 9.17 7.96
N PRO A 23 -14.21 9.21 6.76
CA PRO A 23 -14.15 10.40 5.92
C PRO A 23 -14.87 11.57 6.59
N ASP A 24 -14.19 12.72 6.68
CA ASP A 24 -14.76 13.97 7.16
C ASP A 24 -15.63 14.59 6.06
N LEU A 25 -16.88 14.16 5.99
CA LEU A 25 -17.86 14.64 5.03
C LEU A 25 -19.14 15.03 5.79
N PRO A 26 -19.91 16.04 5.36
CA PRO A 26 -21.19 16.37 5.97
C PRO A 26 -22.19 15.24 5.77
N ALA A 27 -22.95 14.87 6.80
CA ALA A 27 -23.93 13.78 6.69
C ALA A 27 -25.05 14.11 5.69
N ASP A 28 -25.35 15.39 5.49
CA ASP A 28 -26.62 15.86 4.93
C ASP A 28 -26.54 16.28 3.43
N ASP A 29 -25.35 16.26 2.80
CA ASP A 29 -25.16 16.61 1.38
C ASP A 29 -24.48 15.50 0.54
N ALA A 30 -24.35 14.31 1.10
CA ALA A 30 -23.72 13.17 0.47
C ALA A 30 -24.63 12.59 -0.64
N GLY A 31 -24.33 12.92 -1.90
CA GLY A 31 -24.87 12.18 -3.04
C GLY A 31 -24.50 10.69 -2.97
N GLU A 32 -25.17 9.84 -3.75
CA GLU A 32 -25.03 8.37 -3.74
C GLU A 32 -23.58 7.87 -3.74
N ALA A 33 -22.70 8.46 -4.57
CA ALA A 33 -21.27 8.10 -4.62
C ALA A 33 -20.50 8.39 -3.32
N VAL A 34 -20.92 9.39 -2.54
CA VAL A 34 -20.32 9.71 -1.23
C VAL A 34 -20.79 8.70 -0.18
N GLN A 35 -22.06 8.31 -0.23
CA GLN A 35 -22.62 7.29 0.66
C GLN A 35 -21.98 5.92 0.40
N ASP A 36 -21.84 5.51 -0.86
CA ASP A 36 -21.12 4.30 -1.24
C ASP A 36 -19.66 4.30 -0.74
N GLY A 37 -19.00 5.46 -0.83
CA GLY A 37 -17.65 5.66 -0.31
C GLY A 37 -17.56 5.46 1.21
N ARG A 38 -18.53 6.00 1.96
CA ARG A 38 -18.63 5.81 3.42
C ARG A 38 -18.90 4.36 3.78
N ASP A 39 -19.91 3.74 3.18
CA ASP A 39 -20.30 2.36 3.44
C ASP A 39 -19.11 1.41 3.15
N GLY A 40 -18.33 1.70 2.11
CA GLY A 40 -17.10 0.99 1.79
C GLY A 40 -15.99 1.16 2.84
N VAL A 41 -15.83 2.35 3.43
CA VAL A 41 -14.89 2.57 4.55
C VAL A 41 -15.36 1.83 5.79
N GLU A 42 -16.65 1.90 6.13
CA GLU A 42 -17.20 1.20 7.29
C GLU A 42 -17.06 -0.32 7.18
N ALA A 43 -17.29 -0.88 5.98
CA ALA A 43 -17.09 -2.30 5.74
C ALA A 43 -15.63 -2.72 5.96
N ARG A 44 -14.66 -1.90 5.51
CA ARG A 44 -13.23 -2.14 5.77
C ARG A 44 -12.88 -2.04 7.25
N ARG A 45 -13.45 -1.05 7.96
CA ARG A 45 -13.27 -0.88 9.40
C ARG A 45 -13.75 -2.11 10.17
N ARG A 46 -14.97 -2.57 9.92
CA ARG A 46 -15.54 -3.77 10.56
C ARG A 46 -14.72 -5.02 10.27
N GLY A 47 -14.38 -5.26 9.00
CA GLY A 47 -13.58 -6.44 8.64
C GLY A 47 -12.17 -6.43 9.24
N PHE A 48 -11.56 -5.25 9.38
CA PHE A 48 -10.27 -5.10 10.03
C PHE A 48 -10.36 -5.36 11.53
N GLU A 49 -11.32 -4.74 12.21
CA GLU A 49 -11.59 -4.98 13.63
C GLU A 49 -11.80 -6.47 13.92
N GLU A 50 -12.70 -7.13 13.18
CA GLU A 50 -12.98 -8.56 13.29
C GLU A 50 -11.70 -9.40 13.11
N SER A 51 -10.84 -9.02 12.17
CA SER A 51 -9.59 -9.74 11.94
C SER A 51 -8.60 -9.63 13.11
N LEU A 52 -8.50 -8.46 13.73
CA LEU A 52 -7.63 -8.22 14.90
C LEU A 52 -8.15 -8.97 16.13
N ARG A 53 -9.47 -8.91 16.36
CA ARG A 53 -10.13 -9.62 17.46
C ARG A 53 -9.96 -11.13 17.33
N LEU A 54 -10.12 -11.67 16.11
CA LEU A 54 -9.91 -13.09 15.85
C LEU A 54 -8.44 -13.50 16.04
N ALA A 55 -7.48 -12.64 15.64
CA ALA A 55 -6.06 -12.89 15.85
C ALA A 55 -5.71 -12.92 17.33
N GLU A 56 -6.23 -11.98 18.11
CA GLU A 56 -6.10 -11.94 19.58
C GLU A 56 -6.70 -13.19 20.23
N GLU A 57 -7.90 -13.59 19.84
CA GLU A 57 -8.54 -14.82 20.34
C GLU A 57 -7.69 -16.07 20.06
N LYS A 58 -7.17 -16.21 18.84
CA LYS A 58 -6.42 -17.40 18.40
C LYS A 58 -5.01 -17.49 18.95
N ALA A 59 -4.31 -16.36 19.04
CA ALA A 59 -2.92 -16.31 19.47
C ALA A 59 -2.76 -15.99 20.96
N GLY A 60 -3.86 -15.57 21.62
CA GLY A 60 -3.88 -15.28 23.05
C GLY A 60 -2.86 -14.23 23.46
N TYR A 61 -2.26 -14.41 24.64
CA TYR A 61 -1.31 -13.48 25.24
C TYR A 61 0.00 -13.25 24.46
N CYS A 62 0.26 -13.99 23.38
CA CYS A 62 1.45 -13.82 22.54
C CYS A 62 1.24 -12.86 21.36
N TYR A 63 0.01 -12.36 21.14
CA TYR A 63 -0.31 -11.43 20.07
C TYR A 63 -0.30 -9.98 20.56
N ASP A 64 0.45 -9.14 19.86
CA ASP A 64 0.45 -7.69 20.03
C ASP A 64 -0.12 -7.06 18.75
N PRO A 65 -1.33 -6.48 18.79
CA PRO A 65 -1.98 -5.92 17.60
C PRO A 65 -1.21 -4.73 17.04
N LEU A 66 -0.61 -3.88 17.87
CA LEU A 66 0.13 -2.70 17.42
C LEU A 66 1.44 -3.08 16.72
N LEU A 67 2.24 -3.96 17.33
CA LEU A 67 3.50 -4.41 16.71
C LEU A 67 3.27 -5.21 15.43
N SER A 68 2.15 -5.95 15.37
CA SER A 68 1.72 -6.65 14.15
C SER A 68 1.38 -5.66 13.03
N GLU A 69 0.61 -4.61 13.33
CA GLU A 69 0.24 -3.60 12.33
C GLU A 69 1.42 -2.73 11.89
N ILE A 70 2.35 -2.37 12.80
CA ILE A 70 3.60 -1.70 12.41
C ILE A 70 4.43 -2.59 11.47
N SER A 71 4.53 -3.89 11.77
CA SER A 71 5.26 -4.84 10.94
C SER A 71 4.62 -4.99 9.55
N ARG A 72 3.29 -5.01 9.49
CA ARG A 72 2.52 -5.02 8.25
C ARG A 72 2.75 -3.75 7.44
N ALA A 73 2.56 -2.57 8.04
CA ALA A 73 2.79 -1.28 7.37
C ALA A 73 4.22 -1.17 6.83
N ARG A 74 5.22 -1.65 7.58
CA ARG A 74 6.61 -1.68 7.11
C ARG A 74 6.80 -2.62 5.92
N LYS A 75 6.12 -3.77 5.89
CA LYS A 75 6.15 -4.69 4.75
C LYS A 75 5.51 -4.03 3.52
N GLU A 76 4.33 -3.44 3.68
CA GLU A 76 3.62 -2.71 2.61
C GLU A 76 4.47 -1.57 2.04
N MET A 77 5.16 -0.80 2.89
CA MET A 77 6.11 0.24 2.47
C MET A 77 7.24 -0.32 1.60
N ARG A 78 7.87 -1.43 2.02
CA ARG A 78 8.95 -2.07 1.25
C ARG A 78 8.47 -2.65 -0.08
N GLU A 79 7.28 -3.25 -0.09
CA GLU A 79 6.67 -3.78 -1.31
C GLU A 79 6.33 -2.66 -2.29
N ALA A 80 5.80 -1.53 -1.80
CA ALA A 80 5.58 -0.33 -2.60
C ALA A 80 6.90 0.22 -3.16
N GLU A 81 7.95 0.26 -2.35
CA GLU A 81 9.29 0.69 -2.78
C GLU A 81 9.87 -0.22 -3.87
N GLN A 82 9.78 -1.54 -3.70
CA GLN A 82 10.20 -2.50 -4.72
C GLN A 82 9.39 -2.32 -6.02
N LYS A 83 8.06 -2.15 -5.90
CA LYS A 83 7.20 -1.91 -7.05
C LYS A 83 7.61 -0.64 -7.80
N MET A 84 7.98 0.44 -7.09
CA MET A 84 8.49 1.66 -7.72
C MET A 84 9.78 1.39 -8.51
N ARG A 85 10.77 0.68 -7.93
CA ARG A 85 12.00 0.32 -8.65
C ARG A 85 11.72 -0.47 -9.93
N LEU A 86 10.83 -1.46 -9.87
CA LEU A 86 10.43 -2.25 -11.04
C LEU A 86 9.76 -1.39 -12.11
N LEU A 87 8.92 -0.42 -11.73
CA LEU A 87 8.28 0.51 -12.67
C LEU A 87 9.31 1.46 -13.31
N VAL A 88 10.29 1.95 -12.55
CA VAL A 88 11.40 2.75 -13.08
C VAL A 88 12.22 1.93 -14.08
N ALA A 89 12.62 0.71 -13.73
CA ALA A 89 13.34 -0.20 -14.61
C ALA A 89 12.54 -0.46 -15.90
N TYR A 90 11.24 -0.74 -15.78
CA TYR A 90 10.35 -0.95 -16.93
C TYR A 90 10.29 0.27 -17.85
N GLY A 91 10.03 1.46 -17.29
CA GLY A 91 9.95 2.70 -18.05
C GLY A 91 11.25 3.06 -18.79
N ARG A 92 12.39 2.67 -18.22
CA ARG A 92 13.71 2.98 -18.76
C ARG A 92 14.21 1.96 -19.77
N GLU A 93 14.03 0.67 -19.49
CA GLU A 93 14.65 -0.41 -20.27
C GLU A 93 13.70 -1.10 -21.24
N PHE A 94 12.38 -1.04 -21.04
CA PHE A 94 11.42 -1.86 -21.82
C PHE A 94 10.49 -1.04 -22.72
N ILE A 95 10.44 0.28 -22.56
CA ILE A 95 9.68 1.19 -23.43
C ILE A 95 10.50 1.57 -24.67
N SER A 96 9.85 1.51 -25.84
CA SER A 96 10.43 1.79 -27.16
C SER A 96 9.38 2.50 -28.03
N PRO A 97 9.75 3.40 -28.97
CA PRO A 97 11.11 3.79 -29.37
C PRO A 97 11.81 4.77 -28.42
N ARG A 98 11.04 5.50 -27.61
CA ARG A 98 11.56 6.56 -26.72
C ARG A 98 11.33 6.16 -25.26
N PRO A 99 12.35 5.66 -24.54
CA PRO A 99 12.23 5.36 -23.12
C PRO A 99 12.11 6.66 -22.33
N TYR A 100 11.52 6.56 -21.13
CA TYR A 100 11.45 7.69 -20.22
C TYR A 100 12.86 8.09 -19.74
N GLN A 101 13.05 9.37 -19.45
CA GLN A 101 14.31 9.84 -18.87
C GLN A 101 14.37 9.42 -17.40
N LEU A 102 15.55 8.97 -16.95
CA LEU A 102 15.74 8.51 -15.58
C LEU A 102 15.38 9.59 -14.55
N LYS A 103 15.69 10.86 -14.85
CA LYS A 103 15.33 11.99 -13.98
C LYS A 103 13.82 12.15 -13.75
N ASP A 104 13.01 11.89 -14.78
CA ASP A 104 11.55 12.07 -14.72
C ASP A 104 10.93 10.89 -13.96
N LEU A 105 11.43 9.68 -14.21
CA LEU A 105 11.04 8.48 -13.47
C LEU A 105 11.43 8.56 -11.99
N ALA A 106 12.66 9.00 -11.68
CA ALA A 106 13.14 9.14 -10.31
C ALA A 106 12.36 10.23 -9.56
N ALA A 107 12.03 11.35 -10.21
CA ALA A 107 11.18 12.38 -9.62
C ALA A 107 9.77 11.86 -9.34
N ALA A 108 9.17 11.10 -10.25
CA ALA A 108 7.85 10.48 -10.06
C ALA A 108 7.85 9.43 -8.93
N ALA A 109 8.97 8.71 -8.74
CA ALA A 109 9.16 7.76 -7.65
C ALA A 109 9.57 8.41 -6.31
N GLY A 110 9.71 9.74 -6.26
CA GLY A 110 10.10 10.48 -5.04
C GLY A 110 11.57 10.33 -4.64
N TYR A 111 12.45 9.88 -5.55
CA TYR A 111 13.87 9.75 -5.26
C TYR A 111 14.58 11.11 -5.26
N SER A 112 15.48 11.30 -4.30
CA SER A 112 16.39 12.44 -4.28
C SER A 112 17.43 12.32 -5.41
N VAL A 113 18.11 13.43 -5.73
CA VAL A 113 19.19 13.46 -6.75
C VAL A 113 20.27 12.40 -6.47
N SER A 114 20.55 12.13 -5.19
CA SER A 114 21.49 11.07 -4.79
C SER A 114 20.90 9.67 -4.98
N GLY A 115 19.59 9.48 -4.74
CA GLY A 115 18.89 8.21 -4.95
C GLY A 115 18.60 7.87 -6.42
N THR A 116 18.63 8.85 -7.32
CA THR A 116 18.44 8.64 -8.76
C THR A 116 19.45 7.65 -9.36
N ARG A 117 20.70 7.62 -8.85
CA ARG A 117 21.75 6.71 -9.33
C ARG A 117 21.51 5.25 -8.93
N SER A 118 20.72 5.00 -7.89
CA SER A 118 20.40 3.67 -7.36
C SER A 118 18.91 3.33 -7.50
N ALA A 119 18.22 3.97 -8.46
CA ALA A 119 16.78 3.85 -8.60
C ALA A 119 16.30 2.45 -9.05
N TYR A 120 17.19 1.66 -9.65
CA TYR A 120 17.03 0.23 -9.97
C TYR A 120 18.39 -0.35 -10.38
N ASN A 121 18.52 -1.68 -10.41
CA ASN A 121 19.72 -2.40 -10.84
C ASN A 121 19.38 -3.58 -11.79
N GLU A 122 20.37 -4.40 -12.14
CA GLU A 122 20.20 -5.61 -12.98
C GLU A 122 19.14 -6.60 -12.44
N ASP A 123 19.00 -6.76 -11.13
CA ASP A 123 18.01 -7.66 -10.54
C ASP A 123 16.59 -7.19 -10.88
N GLU A 124 16.32 -5.87 -10.77
CA GLU A 124 15.04 -5.32 -11.19
C GLU A 124 14.80 -5.43 -12.70
N ILE A 125 15.84 -5.30 -13.53
CA ILE A 125 15.72 -5.52 -14.97
C ILE A 125 15.34 -6.98 -15.26
N SER A 126 15.99 -7.93 -14.60
CA SER A 126 15.72 -9.37 -14.73
C SER A 126 14.29 -9.72 -14.29
N ASP A 127 13.88 -9.20 -13.13
CA ASP A 127 12.53 -9.36 -12.59
C ASP A 127 11.45 -8.83 -13.55
N VAL A 128 11.69 -7.64 -14.12
CA VAL A 128 10.77 -7.08 -15.12
C VAL A 128 10.73 -7.98 -16.35
N ALA A 129 11.89 -8.40 -16.88
CA ALA A 129 11.95 -9.27 -18.05
C ALA A 129 11.16 -10.57 -17.86
N ALA A 130 11.28 -11.20 -16.69
CA ALA A 130 10.52 -12.40 -16.32
C ALA A 130 9.01 -12.13 -16.27
N ARG A 131 8.58 -11.00 -15.69
CA ARG A 131 7.15 -10.66 -15.56
C ARG A 131 6.50 -10.24 -16.88
N VAL A 132 7.21 -9.53 -17.75
CA VAL A 132 6.66 -9.03 -19.03
C VAL A 132 6.95 -9.95 -20.22
N GLY A 133 7.70 -11.03 -20.02
CA GLY A 133 7.97 -12.05 -21.03
C GLY A 133 8.83 -11.59 -22.21
N ARG A 134 9.72 -10.62 -22.01
CA ARG A 134 10.60 -10.09 -23.08
C ARG A 134 11.87 -9.50 -22.50
N LEU A 135 12.95 -9.52 -23.28
CA LEU A 135 14.25 -8.94 -22.89
C LEU A 135 14.20 -7.39 -22.84
N PRO A 136 15.08 -6.74 -22.06
CA PRO A 136 15.23 -5.29 -22.10
C PRO A 136 15.70 -4.82 -23.49
N ARG A 137 15.38 -3.58 -23.85
CA ARG A 137 15.69 -3.00 -25.17
C ARG A 137 17.18 -3.05 -25.49
N SER A 138 18.05 -2.81 -24.50
CA SER A 138 19.51 -2.91 -24.64
C SER A 138 19.98 -4.27 -25.15
N GLN A 139 19.19 -5.33 -24.93
CA GLN A 139 19.50 -6.71 -25.30
C GLN A 139 18.68 -7.23 -26.50
N ARG A 140 17.72 -6.47 -27.04
CA ARG A 140 16.89 -6.90 -28.19
C ARG A 140 17.54 -6.71 -29.56
N GLY A 141 18.62 -5.94 -29.63
CA GLY A 141 19.36 -5.64 -30.86
C GLY A 141 20.79 -6.17 -30.87
N ALA A 142 21.14 -7.05 -29.91
CA ALA A 142 22.38 -7.80 -29.88
C ALA A 142 22.25 -9.09 -30.70
#